data_AF-A0A662XFW1-F1
#
_entry.id   AF-A0A662XFW1-F1
#
_cell.length_a   1.000
_cell.length_b   1.000
_cell.length_c   1.000
_cell.angle_alpha   90.00
_cell.angle_beta   90.00
_cell.angle_gamma   90.00
#
_symmetry.space_group_name_H-M   'P 1'
#
loop_
_entity.id
_entity.type
_entity.pdbx_description
1 polymer ?
#
loop_
_entity_poly.entity_id
_entity_poly.type
_entity_poly.pdbx_seq_one_letter_code
_entity_poly.pdbx_strand_id
1 'polypeptide(L)'
;MQMEIGAVAAARPQSGSAHRCILFLLLFLSLPSVSVDATITSPLITLSLDAGATGTVDVSFTTATTIPVDGTIVVTFASTFYSTTVSGSTFASTPITNAVVTTSLPNAGATVAYTVAFTTDVTLRIGSVIMLQFPTLSNSKIVFAGASLTNRVNIDAASTTVQVASPYLRLTIAGQDVPAATAVSLTYSNIINPAAQPSGVFGVYTRHPTGAIFQGNSAVAGLTYVSTTLPSSATLTPASYFGGIVTSYTVQFAHAAYLPSGSRVQVTFPARFDISGATMTHLTNLPSVNTVLTLPGVNMAQVTLGNVAVVAGTGRQFTLDGIVNPGSSCGEYIVEYCTTTWETYTISITDSGGNLFEESTTVPGTPIVKKPLTYGRVRPVLKTPNTLTQATVTINTEAVIPIDGSIDVVFPADYSVNAASATASSLVGIPAASTAVIATGLEVSLTIAGASISPSSGLSITFSDITTPSIMAVGNFIVRTRDALGNIMEESLTIGGEGCTYVNDCNGHGTCTLLSKACICDSGWGAPTDVTTYRSPDCSTREYFACISDLSLAFQSLTSLFFMIYRRVSFRFLVERHSH
;
A
#
# COMPACT_ATOMS: atom_id res chain seq x y z
N MET A 1 -55.03 43.65 -56.04
CA MET A 1 -53.92 44.24 -56.81
C MET A 1 -53.30 43.12 -57.60
N GLN A 2 -53.46 43.15 -58.92
CA GLN A 2 -52.87 42.20 -59.85
C GLN A 2 -51.36 42.39 -59.80
N MET A 3 -50.59 41.33 -59.52
CA MET A 3 -49.15 41.35 -59.72
C MET A 3 -48.65 39.94 -60.05
N GLU A 4 -48.28 39.80 -61.32
CA GLU A 4 -47.59 38.67 -61.93
C GLU A 4 -46.25 38.39 -61.22
N ILE A 5 -45.86 37.12 -61.14
CA ILE A 5 -44.48 36.73 -60.89
C ILE A 5 -43.93 36.13 -62.19
N GLY A 6 -43.03 36.90 -62.80
CA GLY A 6 -42.36 36.57 -64.05
C GLY A 6 -41.34 35.44 -63.91
N ALA A 7 -41.32 34.57 -64.91
CA ALA A 7 -40.23 33.63 -65.15
C ALA A 7 -39.07 34.34 -65.84
N VAL A 8 -37.88 34.29 -65.26
CA VAL A 8 -36.64 34.76 -65.89
C VAL A 8 -36.04 33.62 -66.70
N ALA A 9 -36.14 33.72 -68.03
CA ALA A 9 -35.40 32.90 -68.98
C ALA A 9 -34.09 33.61 -69.35
N ALA A 10 -32.95 32.98 -69.09
CA ALA A 10 -31.64 33.39 -69.58
C ALA A 10 -31.29 32.64 -70.87
N ALA A 11 -30.91 33.39 -71.90
CA ALA A 11 -30.64 32.91 -73.23
C ALA A 11 -29.22 32.33 -73.42
N ARG A 12 -29.20 31.29 -74.25
CA ARG A 12 -28.13 30.64 -75.08
C ARG A 12 -27.09 31.60 -75.70
N PRO A 13 -25.91 31.12 -76.22
CA PRO A 13 -25.89 30.25 -77.42
C PRO A 13 -24.72 29.26 -77.65
N GLN A 14 -25.04 28.25 -78.51
CA GLN A 14 -24.26 27.57 -79.57
C GLN A 14 -22.93 26.87 -79.20
N SER A 15 -22.55 25.68 -79.70
CA SER A 15 -22.83 24.87 -80.89
C SER A 15 -22.64 23.37 -80.50
N GLY A 16 -22.94 22.30 -81.22
CA GLY A 16 -23.29 22.04 -82.61
C GLY A 16 -23.35 20.52 -82.81
N SER A 17 -24.23 20.10 -83.72
CA SER A 17 -24.22 18.83 -84.50
C SER A 17 -24.47 17.46 -83.84
N ALA A 18 -25.59 16.84 -84.27
CA ALA A 18 -25.74 15.46 -84.79
C ALA A 18 -27.05 14.84 -84.27
N HIS A 19 -28.20 15.13 -84.89
CA HIS A 19 -28.83 14.28 -85.91
C HIS A 19 -28.75 12.76 -85.68
N ARG A 20 -29.94 12.18 -85.45
CA ARG A 20 -30.36 10.78 -85.62
C ARG A 20 -30.08 9.79 -84.48
N CYS A 21 -30.98 9.77 -83.48
CA CYS A 21 -31.50 8.53 -82.90
C CYS A 21 -32.76 8.82 -82.06
N ILE A 22 -33.82 9.28 -82.73
CA ILE A 22 -35.17 9.27 -82.16
C ILE A 22 -35.74 7.88 -82.44
N LEU A 23 -36.45 7.36 -81.44
CA LEU A 23 -37.33 6.18 -81.48
C LEU A 23 -36.71 4.87 -80.97
N PHE A 24 -36.35 4.79 -79.68
CA PHE A 24 -36.59 3.59 -78.82
C PHE A 24 -36.17 3.70 -77.33
N LEU A 25 -36.11 4.91 -76.73
CA LEU A 25 -35.76 5.05 -75.31
C LEU A 25 -36.50 6.20 -74.61
N LEU A 26 -37.84 6.22 -74.73
CA LEU A 26 -38.73 7.19 -74.07
C LEU A 26 -39.98 6.50 -73.52
N LEU A 27 -39.81 5.35 -72.85
CA LEU A 27 -40.94 4.62 -72.25
C LEU A 27 -40.69 4.05 -70.84
N PHE A 28 -39.74 4.60 -70.07
CA PHE A 28 -39.52 4.18 -68.68
C PHE A 28 -39.18 5.33 -67.69
N LEU A 29 -39.56 6.57 -67.99
CA LEU A 29 -39.34 7.73 -67.10
C LEU A 29 -40.60 8.59 -66.86
N SER A 30 -41.78 7.97 -66.94
CA SER A 30 -43.04 8.57 -66.48
C SER A 30 -43.79 7.61 -65.57
N LEU A 31 -43.19 7.27 -64.43
CA LEU A 31 -44.00 6.93 -63.26
C LEU A 31 -44.50 8.26 -62.71
N PRO A 32 -45.82 8.52 -62.65
CA PRO A 32 -46.30 9.63 -61.85
C PRO A 32 -45.81 9.37 -60.43
N SER A 33 -45.14 10.36 -59.84
CA SER A 33 -45.10 10.49 -58.40
C SER A 33 -46.56 10.54 -57.95
N VAL A 34 -47.07 9.41 -57.47
CA VAL A 34 -48.36 9.38 -56.78
C VAL A 34 -48.12 10.17 -55.50
N SER A 35 -48.45 11.47 -55.50
CA SER A 35 -48.76 12.12 -54.24
C SER A 35 -50.04 11.45 -53.77
N VAL A 36 -49.89 10.54 -52.80
CA VAL A 36 -51.04 10.17 -52.00
C VAL A 36 -51.27 11.39 -51.13
N ASP A 37 -52.07 12.33 -51.64
CA ASP A 37 -52.61 13.40 -50.81
C ASP A 37 -53.40 12.70 -49.72
N ALA A 38 -52.80 12.57 -48.53
CA ALA A 38 -53.51 12.07 -47.37
C ALA A 38 -54.65 13.05 -47.12
N THR A 39 -55.88 12.61 -47.42
CA THR A 39 -57.06 13.45 -47.31
C THR A 39 -57.21 13.91 -45.86
N ILE A 40 -57.00 15.21 -45.61
CA ILE A 40 -57.29 15.84 -44.32
C ILE A 40 -58.81 15.95 -44.24
N THR A 41 -59.46 15.07 -43.46
CA THR A 41 -60.92 14.92 -43.54
C THR A 41 -61.73 15.93 -42.73
N SER A 42 -61.11 16.77 -41.88
CA SER A 42 -61.83 17.81 -41.11
C SER A 42 -60.88 18.89 -40.57
N PRO A 43 -60.44 19.90 -41.35
CA PRO A 43 -59.76 21.04 -40.76
C PRO A 43 -60.79 21.91 -40.03
N LEU A 44 -60.82 21.85 -38.69
CA LEU A 44 -61.56 22.81 -37.90
C LEU A 44 -60.62 23.94 -37.50
N ILE A 45 -60.93 25.15 -37.95
CA ILE A 45 -60.26 26.38 -37.55
C ILE A 45 -61.28 27.20 -36.76
N THR A 46 -61.10 27.31 -35.45
CA THR A 46 -61.90 28.21 -34.61
C THR A 46 -61.21 29.57 -34.57
N LEU A 47 -61.83 30.59 -35.15
CA LEU A 47 -61.33 31.97 -35.17
C LEU A 47 -62.38 32.90 -34.56
N SER A 48 -61.93 33.86 -33.75
CA SER A 48 -62.66 35.12 -33.62
C SER A 48 -62.38 35.95 -34.88
N LEU A 49 -63.43 36.44 -35.54
CA LEU A 49 -63.33 37.24 -36.77
C LEU A 49 -63.31 38.75 -36.48
N ASP A 50 -63.16 39.14 -35.22
CA ASP A 50 -63.07 40.55 -34.83
C ASP A 50 -61.70 41.12 -35.23
N ALA A 51 -61.71 42.13 -36.09
CA ALA A 51 -60.49 42.79 -36.55
C ALA A 51 -59.73 43.42 -35.36
N GLY A 52 -58.49 42.98 -35.15
CA GLY A 52 -57.63 43.44 -34.05
C GLY A 52 -57.71 42.62 -32.76
N ALA A 53 -58.51 41.55 -32.70
CA ALA A 53 -58.52 40.65 -31.57
C ALA A 53 -57.29 39.71 -31.58
N THR A 54 -56.56 39.64 -30.46
CA THR A 54 -55.59 38.57 -30.20
C THR A 54 -56.34 37.35 -29.64
N GLY A 55 -56.25 36.21 -30.32
CA GLY A 55 -56.86 34.96 -29.89
C GLY A 55 -56.02 33.75 -30.27
N THR A 56 -56.25 32.63 -29.58
CA THR A 56 -55.61 31.35 -29.90
C THR A 56 -56.24 30.77 -31.15
N VAL A 57 -55.43 30.34 -32.12
CA VAL A 57 -55.91 29.59 -33.29
C VAL A 57 -55.55 28.14 -33.10
N ASP A 58 -56.57 27.33 -32.85
CA ASP A 58 -56.41 25.87 -32.82
C ASP A 58 -56.60 25.34 -34.24
N VAL A 59 -55.53 24.76 -34.78
CA VAL A 59 -55.57 24.01 -36.04
C VAL A 59 -55.58 22.54 -35.70
N SER A 60 -56.72 21.88 -35.90
CA SER A 60 -56.86 20.44 -35.71
C SER A 60 -57.07 19.74 -37.04
N PHE A 61 -56.35 18.63 -37.24
CA PHE A 61 -56.51 17.74 -38.38
C PHE A 61 -56.25 16.30 -37.93
N THR A 62 -56.88 15.35 -38.61
CA THR A 62 -56.64 13.92 -38.39
C THR A 62 -56.02 13.37 -39.67
N THR A 63 -54.86 12.71 -39.56
CA THR A 63 -54.25 12.03 -40.71
C THR A 63 -54.76 10.60 -40.76
N ALA A 64 -55.34 10.17 -41.89
CA ALA A 64 -55.79 8.80 -42.08
C ALA A 64 -54.63 7.79 -42.24
N THR A 65 -53.39 8.29 -42.34
CA THR A 65 -52.16 7.51 -42.56
C THR A 65 -51.02 8.08 -41.71
N THR A 66 -49.98 7.26 -41.50
CA THR A 66 -48.76 7.68 -40.81
C THR A 66 -47.96 8.65 -41.69
N ILE A 67 -47.54 9.78 -41.13
CA ILE A 67 -46.68 10.74 -41.83
C ILE A 67 -45.29 10.10 -42.04
N PRO A 68 -44.71 10.13 -43.24
CA PRO A 68 -43.37 9.62 -43.50
C PRO A 68 -42.30 10.32 -42.64
N VAL A 69 -41.14 9.69 -42.47
CA VAL A 69 -40.02 10.22 -41.64
C VAL A 69 -39.52 11.60 -42.07
N ASP A 70 -39.76 12.00 -43.33
CA ASP A 70 -39.47 13.33 -43.88
C ASP A 70 -40.74 14.09 -44.33
N GLY A 71 -41.93 13.62 -43.95
CA GLY A 71 -43.19 14.25 -44.32
C GLY A 71 -43.38 15.57 -43.57
N THR A 72 -43.56 16.67 -44.30
CA THR A 72 -43.88 17.98 -43.73
C THR A 72 -45.37 18.27 -43.82
N ILE A 73 -45.95 18.75 -42.71
CA ILE A 73 -47.25 19.43 -42.71
C ILE A 73 -46.98 20.92 -42.83
N VAL A 74 -47.47 21.52 -43.91
CA VAL A 74 -47.34 22.95 -44.15
C VAL A 74 -48.69 23.61 -43.88
N VAL A 75 -48.77 24.40 -42.80
CA VAL A 75 -49.91 25.29 -42.53
C VAL A 75 -49.54 26.69 -43.01
N THR A 76 -50.26 27.19 -44.02
CA THR A 76 -50.02 28.52 -44.58
C THR A 76 -51.13 29.47 -44.13
N PHE A 77 -50.76 30.54 -43.43
CA PHE A 77 -51.69 31.62 -43.09
C PHE A 77 -51.61 32.74 -44.13
N ALA A 78 -52.70 33.48 -44.34
CA ALA A 78 -52.70 34.65 -45.22
C ALA A 78 -51.72 35.72 -44.69
N SER A 79 -51.17 36.54 -45.59
CA SER A 79 -50.14 37.56 -45.28
C SER A 79 -50.57 38.65 -44.30
N THR A 80 -51.85 38.70 -43.93
CA THR A 80 -52.42 39.60 -42.91
C THR A 80 -52.46 39.00 -41.52
N PHE A 81 -51.99 37.76 -41.33
CA PHE A 81 -51.95 37.07 -40.05
C PHE A 81 -50.63 37.33 -39.32
N TYR A 82 -50.66 38.13 -38.26
CA TYR A 82 -49.49 38.38 -37.42
C TYR A 82 -49.41 37.30 -36.32
N SER A 83 -48.55 36.32 -36.51
CA SER A 83 -48.18 35.37 -35.44
C SER A 83 -47.12 36.01 -34.56
N THR A 84 -47.42 36.16 -33.27
CA THR A 84 -46.35 36.10 -32.26
C THR A 84 -45.82 34.66 -32.27
N THR A 85 -44.50 34.49 -32.20
CA THR A 85 -43.79 33.20 -32.33
C THR A 85 -44.62 32.02 -31.82
N VAL A 86 -45.08 31.15 -32.74
CA VAL A 86 -45.70 29.88 -32.37
C VAL A 86 -44.63 29.07 -31.64
N SER A 87 -44.83 28.78 -30.36
CA SER A 87 -44.01 27.81 -29.66
C SER A 87 -44.09 26.49 -30.43
N GLY A 88 -43.01 26.11 -31.09
CA GLY A 88 -42.92 24.85 -31.83
C GLY A 88 -43.30 23.66 -30.96
N SER A 89 -43.87 22.62 -31.56
CA SER A 89 -44.28 21.39 -30.87
C SER A 89 -43.15 20.89 -29.97
N THR A 90 -43.39 20.86 -28.66
CA THR A 90 -42.43 20.30 -27.70
C THR A 90 -42.58 18.79 -27.72
N PHE A 91 -41.64 18.08 -28.35
CA PHE A 91 -41.50 16.64 -28.16
C PHE A 91 -40.99 16.39 -26.73
N ALA A 92 -41.83 15.77 -25.90
CA ALA A 92 -41.43 15.35 -24.57
C ALA A 92 -40.74 13.99 -24.65
N SER A 93 -39.55 13.86 -24.04
CA SER A 93 -38.90 12.57 -23.86
C SER A 93 -39.66 11.72 -22.84
N THR A 94 -39.77 10.41 -23.05
CA THR A 94 -40.40 9.50 -22.08
C THR A 94 -39.37 8.83 -21.15
N PRO A 95 -39.75 8.42 -19.93
CA PRO A 95 -38.81 7.76 -19.02
C PRO A 95 -38.54 6.30 -19.44
N ILE A 96 -37.34 5.80 -19.16
CA ILE A 96 -37.04 4.35 -19.16
C ILE A 96 -37.15 3.83 -17.72
N THR A 97 -38.14 3.02 -17.39
CA THR A 97 -38.42 2.67 -15.98
C THR A 97 -37.70 1.41 -15.48
N ASN A 98 -37.24 0.53 -16.38
CA ASN A 98 -36.69 -0.78 -16.05
C ASN A 98 -35.21 -0.96 -16.43
N ALA A 99 -34.47 0.14 -16.60
CA ALA A 99 -33.06 0.07 -16.93
C ALA A 99 -32.23 -0.49 -15.77
N VAL A 100 -31.32 -1.41 -16.09
CA VAL A 100 -30.39 -2.04 -15.15
C VAL A 100 -28.99 -2.04 -15.76
N VAL A 101 -27.99 -1.75 -14.93
CA VAL A 101 -26.57 -1.89 -15.26
C VAL A 101 -25.95 -2.92 -14.32
N THR A 102 -25.21 -3.87 -14.87
CA THR A 102 -24.45 -4.87 -14.11
C THR A 102 -22.99 -4.91 -14.59
N THR A 103 -22.11 -5.41 -13.74
CA THR A 103 -20.70 -5.69 -14.07
C THR A 103 -20.44 -7.19 -13.96
N SER A 104 -19.53 -7.72 -14.79
CA SER A 104 -19.07 -9.11 -14.69
C SER A 104 -18.29 -9.38 -13.42
N LEU A 105 -17.66 -8.36 -12.83
CA LEU A 105 -16.91 -8.45 -11.57
C LEU A 105 -16.85 -7.07 -10.88
N PRO A 106 -17.08 -6.96 -9.57
CA PRO A 106 -17.04 -5.68 -8.85
C PRO A 106 -15.64 -5.29 -8.33
N ASN A 107 -14.61 -6.07 -8.61
CA ASN A 107 -13.27 -5.85 -8.06
C ASN A 107 -12.67 -4.52 -8.56
N ALA A 108 -12.10 -3.75 -7.64
CA ALA A 108 -11.46 -2.48 -7.91
C ALA A 108 -10.27 -2.63 -8.88
N GLY A 109 -10.16 -1.72 -9.85
CA GLY A 109 -9.08 -1.74 -10.85
C GLY A 109 -9.09 -2.95 -11.80
N ALA A 110 -10.05 -3.87 -11.72
CA ALA A 110 -10.17 -4.98 -12.64
C ALA A 110 -10.68 -4.52 -14.01
N THR A 111 -10.18 -5.15 -15.08
CA THR A 111 -10.78 -5.02 -16.43
C THR A 111 -11.97 -5.97 -16.53
N VAL A 112 -13.16 -5.43 -16.79
CA VAL A 112 -14.43 -6.12 -16.69
C VAL A 112 -15.35 -5.79 -17.87
N ALA A 113 -16.49 -6.47 -17.92
CA ALA A 113 -17.58 -6.15 -18.83
C ALA A 113 -18.78 -5.54 -18.10
N TYR A 114 -19.37 -4.50 -18.69
CA TYR A 114 -20.60 -3.87 -18.21
C TYR A 114 -21.76 -4.27 -19.13
N THR A 115 -22.87 -4.71 -18.55
CA THR A 115 -24.10 -5.00 -19.29
C THR A 115 -25.18 -4.01 -18.92
N VAL A 116 -25.77 -3.36 -19.91
CA VAL A 116 -26.95 -2.50 -19.75
C VAL A 116 -28.15 -3.17 -20.40
N ALA A 117 -29.25 -3.28 -19.67
CA ALA A 117 -30.50 -3.86 -20.16
C ALA A 117 -31.69 -2.95 -19.83
N PHE A 118 -32.62 -2.79 -20.76
CA PHE A 118 -33.86 -2.02 -20.60
C PHE A 118 -34.89 -2.40 -21.67
N THR A 119 -36.13 -1.93 -21.54
CA THR A 119 -37.14 -2.03 -22.60
C THR A 119 -37.35 -0.67 -23.25
N THR A 120 -37.29 -0.58 -24.58
CA THR A 120 -37.62 0.64 -25.32
C THR A 120 -39.12 0.71 -25.55
N ASP A 121 -39.77 1.84 -25.25
CA ASP A 121 -41.21 2.05 -25.54
C ASP A 121 -41.43 2.74 -26.89
N VAL A 122 -40.34 3.15 -27.54
CA VAL A 122 -40.37 3.73 -28.89
C VAL A 122 -39.62 2.83 -29.87
N THR A 123 -40.00 2.91 -31.14
CA THR A 123 -39.23 2.27 -32.22
C THR A 123 -37.94 3.04 -32.44
N LEU A 124 -36.79 2.39 -32.22
CA LEU A 124 -35.48 2.95 -32.52
C LEU A 124 -35.16 2.66 -33.99
N ARG A 125 -35.33 3.66 -34.84
CA ARG A 125 -35.00 3.55 -36.27
C ARG A 125 -33.50 3.38 -36.48
N ILE A 126 -33.10 2.80 -37.61
CA ILE A 126 -31.70 2.83 -38.08
C ILE A 126 -31.14 4.26 -37.97
N GLY A 127 -29.93 4.39 -37.42
CA GLY A 127 -29.27 5.65 -37.10
C GLY A 127 -29.53 6.18 -35.69
N SER A 128 -30.54 5.66 -34.97
CA SER A 128 -30.76 5.98 -33.55
C SER A 128 -29.56 5.57 -32.69
N VAL A 129 -29.39 6.22 -31.54
CA VAL A 129 -28.26 5.98 -30.64
C VAL A 129 -28.74 5.53 -29.26
N ILE A 130 -28.19 4.42 -28.76
CA ILE A 130 -28.31 4.01 -27.36
C ILE A 130 -27.07 4.53 -26.62
N MET A 131 -27.27 5.27 -25.52
CA MET A 131 -26.19 5.85 -24.72
C MET A 131 -26.21 5.29 -23.29
N LEU A 132 -25.05 4.79 -22.84
CA LEU A 132 -24.77 4.51 -21.44
C LEU A 132 -23.88 5.63 -20.89
N GLN A 133 -24.37 6.34 -19.87
CA GLN A 133 -23.63 7.37 -19.14
C GLN A 133 -23.02 6.78 -17.88
N PHE A 134 -21.70 6.92 -17.74
CA PHE A 134 -20.99 6.57 -16.53
C PHE A 134 -21.05 7.71 -15.52
N PRO A 135 -21.17 7.40 -14.22
CA PRO A 135 -21.08 8.41 -13.17
C PRO A 135 -19.69 9.03 -13.10
N THR A 136 -19.65 10.29 -12.66
CA THR A 136 -18.40 10.99 -12.35
C THR A 136 -18.01 10.76 -10.89
N LEU A 137 -16.79 10.30 -10.65
CA LEU A 137 -16.23 10.10 -9.33
C LEU A 137 -15.21 11.20 -9.04
N SER A 138 -15.19 11.72 -7.82
CA SER A 138 -14.34 12.87 -7.45
C SER A 138 -12.84 12.51 -7.40
N ASN A 139 -12.53 11.34 -6.85
CA ASN A 139 -11.16 10.92 -6.53
C ASN A 139 -10.70 9.66 -7.28
N SER A 140 -11.57 9.12 -8.14
CA SER A 140 -11.35 7.88 -8.86
C SER A 140 -11.91 7.97 -10.27
N LYS A 141 -11.73 6.94 -11.09
CA LYS A 141 -12.24 6.96 -12.47
C LYS A 141 -12.58 5.55 -12.96
N ILE A 142 -13.77 5.42 -13.54
CA ILE A 142 -14.10 4.29 -14.41
C ILE A 142 -13.42 4.55 -15.76
N VAL A 143 -12.51 3.68 -16.18
CA VAL A 143 -11.78 3.87 -17.44
C VAL A 143 -12.43 3.01 -18.53
N PHE A 144 -13.14 3.66 -19.45
CA PHE A 144 -13.85 3.00 -20.55
C PHE A 144 -13.35 3.45 -21.93
N ALA A 145 -12.16 4.07 -21.99
CA ALA A 145 -11.54 4.52 -23.26
C ALA A 145 -11.30 3.37 -24.25
N GLY A 146 -11.03 2.16 -23.75
CA GLY A 146 -10.84 0.95 -24.55
C GLY A 146 -12.10 0.10 -24.71
N ALA A 147 -13.28 0.60 -24.31
CA ALA A 147 -14.49 -0.20 -24.28
C ALA A 147 -14.89 -0.70 -25.69
N SER A 148 -15.34 -1.95 -25.77
CA SER A 148 -15.78 -2.58 -27.02
C SER A 148 -17.07 -3.36 -26.82
N LEU A 149 -17.99 -3.30 -27.78
CA LEU A 149 -19.22 -4.09 -27.76
C LEU A 149 -18.93 -5.57 -28.02
N THR A 150 -19.30 -6.44 -27.09
CA THR A 150 -19.07 -7.89 -27.19
C THR A 150 -20.35 -8.69 -27.33
N ASN A 151 -21.47 -8.18 -26.82
CA ASN A 151 -22.76 -8.84 -26.95
C ASN A 151 -23.89 -7.83 -27.13
N ARG A 152 -24.92 -8.25 -27.84
CA ARG A 152 -26.16 -7.50 -28.08
C ARG A 152 -27.33 -8.47 -28.18
N VAL A 153 -28.44 -8.12 -27.54
CA VAL A 153 -29.68 -8.91 -27.57
C VAL A 153 -30.77 -8.04 -28.16
N ASN A 154 -31.51 -8.61 -29.13
CA ASN A 154 -32.59 -7.94 -29.87
C ASN A 154 -32.16 -6.65 -30.57
N ILE A 155 -30.89 -6.60 -30.98
CA ILE A 155 -30.29 -5.54 -31.80
C ILE A 155 -29.54 -6.24 -32.94
N ASP A 156 -29.74 -5.73 -34.16
CA ASP A 156 -29.20 -6.33 -35.37
C ASP A 156 -27.66 -6.39 -35.37
N ALA A 157 -27.12 -7.43 -36.01
CA ALA A 157 -25.69 -7.70 -36.06
C ALA A 157 -24.85 -6.59 -36.71
N ALA A 158 -25.43 -5.78 -37.58
CA ALA A 158 -24.79 -4.64 -38.22
C ALA A 158 -24.53 -3.47 -37.26
N SER A 159 -25.22 -3.41 -36.11
CA SER A 159 -25.03 -2.38 -35.08
C SER A 159 -23.69 -2.59 -34.35
N THR A 160 -22.60 -2.08 -34.95
CA THR A 160 -21.22 -2.29 -34.49
C THR A 160 -20.49 -1.00 -34.16
N THR A 161 -21.03 0.15 -34.54
CA THR A 161 -20.39 1.45 -34.33
C THR A 161 -20.56 1.88 -32.87
N VAL A 162 -19.52 1.63 -32.07
CA VAL A 162 -19.38 2.14 -30.70
C VAL A 162 -18.55 3.41 -30.72
N GLN A 163 -19.10 4.51 -30.21
CA GLN A 163 -18.34 5.73 -29.96
C GLN A 163 -18.12 5.88 -28.46
N VAL A 164 -16.85 6.05 -28.10
CA VAL A 164 -16.42 6.31 -26.73
C VAL A 164 -16.19 7.81 -26.57
N ALA A 165 -17.08 8.48 -25.85
CA ALA A 165 -17.02 9.93 -25.64
C ALA A 165 -17.46 10.26 -24.22
N SER A 166 -16.50 10.40 -23.30
CA SER A 166 -16.77 10.65 -21.88
C SER A 166 -17.80 11.78 -21.67
N PRO A 167 -18.84 11.58 -20.84
CA PRO A 167 -19.08 10.44 -19.93
C PRO A 167 -19.86 9.25 -20.55
N TYR A 168 -19.97 9.16 -21.89
CA TYR A 168 -20.86 8.24 -22.59
C TYR A 168 -20.13 7.14 -23.38
N LEU A 169 -20.74 5.94 -23.38
CA LEU A 169 -20.62 4.95 -24.46
C LEU A 169 -21.87 5.03 -25.34
N ARG A 170 -21.68 5.08 -26.65
CA ARG A 170 -22.77 5.27 -27.63
C ARG A 170 -22.75 4.14 -28.65
N LEU A 171 -23.86 3.45 -28.82
CA LEU A 171 -24.08 2.49 -29.91
C LEU A 171 -25.06 3.06 -30.92
N THR A 172 -24.67 3.08 -32.20
CA THR A 172 -25.57 3.45 -33.30
C THR A 172 -26.29 2.21 -33.83
N ILE A 173 -27.62 2.28 -33.93
CA ILE A 173 -28.46 1.22 -34.50
C ILE A 173 -28.27 1.17 -36.02
N ALA A 174 -28.06 -0.02 -36.57
CA ALA A 174 -27.88 -0.27 -37.99
C ALA A 174 -28.50 -1.61 -38.39
N GLY A 175 -28.73 -1.82 -39.69
CA GLY A 175 -29.25 -3.07 -40.25
C GLY A 175 -30.77 -3.18 -40.18
N GLN A 176 -31.36 -3.08 -38.99
CA GLN A 176 -32.81 -3.12 -38.77
C GLN A 176 -33.26 -2.17 -37.67
N ASP A 177 -34.51 -1.74 -37.73
CA ASP A 177 -35.15 -0.99 -36.65
C ASP A 177 -35.37 -1.89 -35.42
N VAL A 178 -35.29 -1.31 -34.22
CA VAL A 178 -35.70 -1.98 -32.97
C VAL A 178 -37.13 -1.55 -32.66
N PRO A 179 -38.14 -2.45 -32.73
CA PRO A 179 -39.53 -2.08 -32.46
C PRO A 179 -39.75 -1.58 -31.02
N ALA A 180 -40.79 -0.77 -30.83
CA ALA A 180 -41.30 -0.44 -29.50
C ALA A 180 -41.65 -1.72 -28.69
N ALA A 181 -41.62 -1.61 -27.36
CA ALA A 181 -41.79 -2.68 -26.38
C ALA A 181 -40.73 -3.81 -26.47
N THR A 182 -39.60 -3.58 -27.14
CA THR A 182 -38.51 -4.56 -27.25
C THR A 182 -37.56 -4.45 -26.06
N ALA A 183 -37.32 -5.57 -25.37
CA ALA A 183 -36.25 -5.68 -24.37
C ALA A 183 -34.89 -5.76 -25.08
N VAL A 184 -33.98 -4.85 -24.76
CA VAL A 184 -32.63 -4.79 -25.33
C VAL A 184 -31.59 -5.01 -24.24
N SER A 185 -30.46 -5.62 -24.61
CA SER A 185 -29.29 -5.77 -23.74
C SER A 185 -28.01 -5.57 -24.52
N LEU A 186 -27.06 -4.82 -23.96
CA LEU A 186 -25.76 -4.52 -24.56
C LEU A 186 -24.66 -4.80 -23.55
N THR A 187 -23.64 -5.54 -23.95
CA THR A 187 -22.45 -5.79 -23.13
C THR A 187 -21.22 -5.14 -23.75
N TYR A 188 -20.57 -4.28 -22.97
CA TYR A 188 -19.30 -3.65 -23.31
C TYR A 188 -18.17 -4.25 -22.46
N SER A 189 -17.13 -4.80 -23.08
CA SER A 189 -15.91 -5.26 -22.41
C SER A 189 -14.85 -4.17 -22.33
N ASN A 190 -13.70 -4.49 -21.74
CA ASN A 190 -12.50 -3.63 -21.68
C ASN A 190 -12.75 -2.30 -20.92
N ILE A 191 -13.55 -2.38 -19.85
CA ILE A 191 -13.81 -1.27 -18.94
C ILE A 191 -13.12 -1.58 -17.61
N ILE A 192 -12.41 -0.61 -17.05
CA ILE A 192 -11.69 -0.77 -15.78
C ILE A 192 -12.51 -0.13 -14.66
N ASN A 193 -12.76 -0.89 -13.61
CA ASN A 193 -13.43 -0.42 -12.39
C ASN A 193 -12.55 0.60 -11.64
N PRO A 194 -13.15 1.55 -10.91
CA PRO A 194 -12.43 2.49 -10.07
C PRO A 194 -11.94 1.78 -8.79
N ALA A 195 -11.38 2.54 -7.85
CA ALA A 195 -11.12 2.04 -6.50
C ALA A 195 -12.43 1.68 -5.78
N ALA A 196 -12.35 0.89 -4.70
CA ALA A 196 -13.47 0.41 -3.93
C ALA A 196 -14.33 1.55 -3.37
N GLN A 197 -15.53 1.71 -3.94
CA GLN A 197 -16.51 2.73 -3.57
C GLN A 197 -17.85 2.45 -4.28
N PRO A 198 -18.94 3.13 -3.91
CA PRO A 198 -20.16 3.17 -4.73
C PRO A 198 -19.92 3.95 -6.03
N SER A 199 -20.44 3.47 -7.16
CA SER A 199 -20.31 4.17 -8.45
C SER A 199 -21.11 5.47 -8.51
N GLY A 200 -22.16 5.62 -7.70
CA GLY A 200 -23.23 6.59 -7.98
C GLY A 200 -24.16 6.06 -9.09
N VAL A 201 -25.02 6.92 -9.63
CA VAL A 201 -26.05 6.50 -10.61
C VAL A 201 -25.53 6.47 -12.04
N PHE A 202 -26.00 5.50 -12.83
CA PHE A 202 -25.81 5.48 -14.27
C PHE A 202 -26.94 6.22 -14.98
N GLY A 203 -26.66 6.67 -16.20
CA GLY A 203 -27.68 7.17 -17.11
C GLY A 203 -27.84 6.24 -18.31
N VAL A 204 -29.07 5.99 -18.75
CA VAL A 204 -29.38 5.25 -19.98
C VAL A 204 -30.32 6.09 -20.83
N TYR A 205 -29.97 6.30 -22.10
CA TYR A 205 -30.74 7.14 -23.01
C TYR A 205 -30.87 6.49 -24.38
N THR A 206 -32.00 6.70 -25.03
CA THR A 206 -32.17 6.50 -26.47
C THR A 206 -32.32 7.86 -27.15
N ARG A 207 -31.64 8.05 -28.28
CA ARG A 207 -31.56 9.35 -28.94
C ARG A 207 -31.68 9.27 -30.45
N HIS A 208 -32.15 10.35 -31.03
CA HIS A 208 -31.99 10.63 -32.46
C HIS A 208 -30.50 10.85 -32.79
N PRO A 209 -30.02 10.52 -34.00
CA PRO A 209 -28.63 10.76 -34.40
C PRO A 209 -28.15 12.21 -34.25
N THR A 210 -29.06 13.20 -34.30
CA THR A 210 -28.75 14.63 -34.05
C THR A 210 -28.66 15.00 -32.56
N GLY A 211 -28.98 14.08 -31.64
CA GLY A 211 -28.81 14.25 -30.19
C GLY A 211 -30.10 14.46 -29.39
N ALA A 212 -31.27 14.60 -30.03
CA ALA A 212 -32.56 14.70 -29.33
C ALA A 212 -32.85 13.40 -28.54
N ILE A 213 -33.38 13.53 -27.31
CA ILE A 213 -33.69 12.39 -26.44
C ILE A 213 -35.07 11.85 -26.79
N PHE A 214 -35.16 10.55 -27.09
CA PHE A 214 -36.43 9.86 -27.17
C PHE A 214 -36.85 9.39 -25.79
N GLN A 215 -35.99 8.61 -25.14
CA GLN A 215 -36.22 8.11 -23.79
C GLN A 215 -34.98 8.26 -22.92
N GLY A 216 -35.17 8.36 -21.61
CA GLY A 216 -34.05 8.47 -20.67
C GLY A 216 -34.35 7.99 -19.27
N ASN A 217 -33.32 7.52 -18.59
CA ASN A 217 -33.29 7.32 -17.15
C ASN A 217 -31.93 7.78 -16.64
N SER A 218 -31.91 8.85 -15.84
CA SER A 218 -30.69 9.41 -15.25
C SER A 218 -30.39 8.89 -13.85
N ALA A 219 -31.19 7.95 -13.34
CA ALA A 219 -31.15 7.44 -11.99
C ALA A 219 -31.10 5.90 -11.98
N VAL A 220 -30.42 5.30 -12.96
CA VAL A 220 -30.20 3.86 -12.98
C VAL A 220 -29.28 3.51 -11.81
N ALA A 221 -29.69 2.51 -11.01
CA ALA A 221 -29.00 2.13 -9.80
C ALA A 221 -27.51 1.86 -10.05
N GLY A 222 -26.70 2.31 -9.11
CA GLY A 222 -25.25 2.15 -9.15
C GLY A 222 -24.76 0.75 -8.82
N LEU A 223 -23.46 0.57 -8.96
CA LEU A 223 -22.70 -0.59 -8.51
C LEU A 223 -21.91 -0.25 -7.24
N THR A 224 -21.55 -1.26 -6.48
CA THR A 224 -20.58 -1.14 -5.38
C THR A 224 -19.31 -1.89 -5.77
N TYR A 225 -18.19 -1.18 -5.84
CA TYR A 225 -16.88 -1.77 -6.11
C TYR A 225 -16.22 -2.18 -4.79
N VAL A 226 -15.53 -3.32 -4.82
CA VAL A 226 -14.89 -3.91 -3.65
C VAL A 226 -13.38 -4.02 -3.87
N SER A 227 -12.60 -3.81 -2.82
CA SER A 227 -11.16 -4.02 -2.86
C SER A 227 -10.84 -5.51 -2.89
N THR A 228 -9.62 -5.84 -3.30
CA THR A 228 -9.07 -7.19 -3.26
C THR A 228 -7.85 -7.27 -2.36
N THR A 229 -7.31 -8.47 -2.17
CA THR A 229 -6.07 -8.65 -1.42
C THR A 229 -4.87 -8.51 -2.36
N LEU A 230 -3.81 -7.85 -1.90
CA LEU A 230 -2.53 -7.87 -2.60
C LEU A 230 -2.02 -9.32 -2.73
N PRO A 231 -1.44 -9.72 -3.87
CA PRO A 231 -0.76 -11.01 -4.00
C PRO A 231 0.27 -11.24 -2.89
N SER A 232 0.46 -12.50 -2.49
CA SER A 232 1.29 -12.93 -1.35
C SER A 232 2.81 -12.71 -1.49
N SER A 233 3.26 -12.02 -2.54
CA SER A 233 4.67 -11.71 -2.78
C SER A 233 5.12 -10.38 -2.16
N ALA A 234 4.30 -9.79 -1.29
CA ALA A 234 4.59 -8.53 -0.64
C ALA A 234 5.59 -8.74 0.51
N THR A 235 6.73 -8.05 0.47
CA THR A 235 7.79 -8.16 1.48
C THR A 235 8.37 -6.79 1.83
N LEU A 236 8.74 -6.63 3.10
CA LEU A 236 9.61 -5.56 3.58
C LEU A 236 10.91 -6.20 4.08
N THR A 237 12.04 -5.83 3.51
CA THR A 237 13.34 -6.40 3.87
C THR A 237 14.31 -5.29 4.26
N PRO A 238 14.82 -5.25 5.49
CA PRO A 238 15.82 -4.26 5.88
C PRO A 238 17.20 -4.58 5.31
N ALA A 239 18.04 -3.57 5.17
CA ALA A 239 19.48 -3.75 4.93
C ALA A 239 20.25 -4.16 6.21
N SER A 240 19.79 -3.75 7.39
CA SER A 240 20.34 -4.12 8.70
C SER A 240 19.26 -4.61 9.65
N TYR A 241 19.55 -5.69 10.38
CA TYR A 241 18.63 -6.31 11.35
C TYR A 241 18.95 -5.94 12.81
N PHE A 242 19.90 -5.03 13.04
CA PHE A 242 20.28 -4.62 14.39
C PHE A 242 19.35 -3.54 14.95
N GLY A 243 18.96 -3.67 16.22
CA GLY A 243 18.09 -2.72 16.89
C GLY A 243 18.72 -1.33 17.05
N GLY A 244 17.90 -0.28 16.91
CA GLY A 244 18.32 1.13 17.01
C GLY A 244 19.20 1.63 15.86
N ILE A 245 19.51 0.79 14.86
CA ILE A 245 20.28 1.22 13.68
C ILE A 245 19.36 1.90 12.66
N VAL A 246 19.81 3.05 12.14
CA VAL A 246 19.23 3.68 10.95
C VAL A 246 19.57 2.83 9.73
N THR A 247 18.55 2.31 9.05
CA THR A 247 18.68 1.41 7.91
C THR A 247 17.73 1.79 6.78
N SER A 248 17.93 1.16 5.62
CA SER A 248 16.97 1.15 4.54
C SER A 248 16.09 -0.09 4.58
N TYR A 249 14.88 0.03 4.06
CA TYR A 249 13.88 -1.02 3.87
C TYR A 249 13.51 -1.12 2.40
N THR A 250 13.72 -2.29 1.82
CA THR A 250 13.24 -2.59 0.47
C THR A 250 11.79 -3.07 0.55
N VAL A 251 10.88 -2.34 -0.09
CA VAL A 251 9.49 -2.70 -0.25
C VAL A 251 9.33 -3.36 -1.62
N GLN A 252 8.94 -4.63 -1.65
CA GLN A 252 8.66 -5.36 -2.88
C GLN A 252 7.23 -5.88 -2.85
N PHE A 253 6.52 -5.76 -3.98
CA PHE A 253 5.15 -6.26 -4.10
C PHE A 253 4.77 -6.60 -5.54
N ALA A 254 3.66 -7.32 -5.67
CA ALA A 254 2.92 -7.49 -6.90
C ALA A 254 1.50 -6.94 -6.70
N HIS A 255 0.79 -6.67 -7.78
CA HIS A 255 -0.58 -6.14 -7.74
C HIS A 255 -1.35 -6.61 -8.97
N ALA A 256 -2.66 -6.83 -8.82
CA ALA A 256 -3.54 -7.31 -9.88
C ALA A 256 -4.47 -6.21 -10.42
N ALA A 257 -4.63 -5.10 -9.70
CA ALA A 257 -5.43 -3.96 -10.13
C ALA A 257 -4.71 -3.11 -11.17
N TYR A 258 -5.46 -2.45 -12.05
CA TYR A 258 -4.96 -1.30 -12.80
C TYR A 258 -4.97 -0.06 -11.90
N LEU A 259 -3.84 0.64 -11.83
CA LEU A 259 -3.65 1.82 -10.98
C LEU A 259 -3.55 3.09 -11.83
N PRO A 260 -4.54 3.98 -11.81
CA PRO A 260 -4.43 5.28 -12.47
C PRO A 260 -3.24 6.11 -11.96
N SER A 261 -2.80 7.09 -12.76
CA SER A 261 -1.82 8.09 -12.32
C SER A 261 -2.32 8.81 -11.05
N GLY A 262 -1.44 9.02 -10.07
CA GLY A 262 -1.82 9.61 -8.77
C GLY A 262 -2.37 8.62 -7.74
N SER A 263 -2.51 7.34 -8.07
CA SER A 263 -2.69 6.27 -7.08
C SER A 263 -1.55 6.26 -6.06
N ARG A 264 -1.79 5.70 -4.87
CA ARG A 264 -0.85 5.74 -3.75
C ARG A 264 -0.54 4.33 -3.27
N VAL A 265 0.73 4.05 -3.00
CA VAL A 265 1.17 2.86 -2.27
C VAL A 265 1.49 3.30 -0.86
N GLN A 266 0.77 2.76 0.12
CA GLN A 266 0.93 3.07 1.54
C GLN A 266 1.55 1.87 2.25
N VAL A 267 2.58 2.13 3.04
CA VAL A 267 3.28 1.16 3.87
C VAL A 267 3.14 1.61 5.31
N THR A 268 2.46 0.80 6.11
CA THR A 268 2.29 1.05 7.54
C THR A 268 3.24 0.16 8.33
N PHE A 269 4.14 0.79 9.06
CA PHE A 269 5.05 0.15 9.99
C PHE A 269 4.37 -0.05 11.36
N PRO A 270 4.75 -1.08 12.12
CA PRO A 270 4.42 -1.16 13.54
C PRO A 270 4.89 0.09 14.30
N ALA A 271 4.17 0.47 15.36
CA ALA A 271 4.41 1.75 16.07
C ALA A 271 5.77 1.86 16.78
N ARG A 272 6.50 0.77 16.87
CA ARG A 272 7.85 0.71 17.43
C ARG A 272 8.95 1.22 16.47
N PHE A 273 8.65 1.34 15.17
CA PHE A 273 9.59 1.87 14.20
C PHE A 273 9.54 3.40 14.19
N ASP A 274 10.69 4.05 14.14
CA ASP A 274 10.77 5.48 13.82
C ASP A 274 11.05 5.64 12.33
N ILE A 275 10.05 6.16 11.61
CA ILE A 275 10.15 6.44 10.17
C ILE A 275 10.19 7.93 9.86
N SER A 276 10.36 8.80 10.88
CA SER A 276 10.29 10.25 10.71
C SER A 276 11.38 10.81 9.76
N GLY A 277 12.52 10.12 9.68
CA GLY A 277 13.61 10.42 8.75
C GLY A 277 13.49 9.76 7.38
N ALA A 278 12.36 9.11 7.07
CA ALA A 278 12.24 8.29 5.88
C ALA A 278 12.35 9.09 4.58
N THR A 279 13.20 8.64 3.68
CA THR A 279 13.31 9.13 2.29
C THR A 279 13.11 7.97 1.32
N MET A 280 12.75 8.23 0.07
CA MET A 280 12.55 7.19 -0.94
C MET A 280 13.67 7.23 -1.96
N THR A 281 14.26 6.06 -2.21
CA THR A 281 15.22 5.84 -3.29
C THR A 281 14.84 4.61 -4.11
N HIS A 282 15.55 4.42 -5.22
CA HIS A 282 15.52 3.23 -6.07
C HIS A 282 14.11 2.72 -6.44
N LEU A 283 13.54 3.24 -7.53
CA LEU A 283 12.26 2.76 -8.08
C LEU A 283 12.50 1.72 -9.18
N THR A 284 11.91 0.53 -9.02
CA THR A 284 11.94 -0.52 -10.04
C THR A 284 10.52 -0.87 -10.47
N ASN A 285 10.29 -0.89 -11.78
CA ASN A 285 8.99 -1.12 -12.39
C ASN A 285 7.89 -0.18 -11.83
N LEU A 286 8.23 1.05 -11.44
CA LEU A 286 7.27 2.06 -11.02
C LEU A 286 7.57 3.37 -11.78
N PRO A 287 6.58 4.26 -11.98
CA PRO A 287 6.83 5.57 -12.55
C PRO A 287 7.88 6.30 -11.70
N SER A 288 8.85 6.96 -12.34
CA SER A 288 9.87 7.77 -11.65
C SER A 288 9.57 9.27 -11.69
N VAL A 289 8.84 9.73 -12.70
CA VAL A 289 8.48 11.14 -12.87
C VAL A 289 7.28 11.48 -11.99
N ASN A 290 7.40 12.51 -11.15
CA ASN A 290 6.36 12.98 -10.22
C ASN A 290 5.92 11.94 -9.19
N THR A 291 6.74 10.91 -8.94
CA THR A 291 6.53 9.99 -7.83
C THR A 291 7.10 10.60 -6.56
N VAL A 292 6.29 10.70 -5.52
CA VAL A 292 6.62 11.46 -4.29
C VAL A 292 6.34 10.63 -3.05
N LEU A 293 7.31 10.60 -2.13
CA LEU A 293 7.11 10.08 -0.78
C LEU A 293 6.56 11.19 0.13
N THR A 294 5.57 10.83 0.93
CA THR A 294 5.02 11.64 2.02
C THR A 294 4.86 10.78 3.26
N LEU A 295 4.93 11.38 4.44
CA LEU A 295 4.71 10.72 5.74
C LEU A 295 3.41 11.27 6.36
N PRO A 296 2.23 10.81 5.92
CA PRO A 296 0.94 11.29 6.42
C PRO A 296 0.67 10.97 7.90
N GLY A 297 1.45 10.09 8.52
CA GLY A 297 1.39 9.79 9.93
C GLY A 297 2.73 9.25 10.45
N VAL A 298 2.84 9.09 11.77
CA VAL A 298 4.09 8.70 12.44
C VAL A 298 4.64 7.34 12.01
N ASN A 299 3.80 6.43 11.52
CA ASN A 299 4.18 5.08 11.10
C ASN A 299 3.74 4.74 9.67
N MET A 300 3.32 5.73 8.88
CA MET A 300 2.83 5.49 7.52
C MET A 300 3.68 6.23 6.48
N ALA A 301 4.33 5.45 5.62
CA ALA A 301 4.99 5.95 4.42
C ALA A 301 4.05 5.83 3.22
N GLN A 302 3.81 6.93 2.50
CA GLN A 302 2.92 6.97 1.35
C GLN A 302 3.67 7.44 0.10
N VAL A 303 3.77 6.56 -0.88
CA VAL A 303 4.33 6.84 -2.21
C VAL A 303 3.19 7.13 -3.18
N THR A 304 3.07 8.37 -3.64
CA THR A 304 2.13 8.73 -4.71
C THR A 304 2.78 8.41 -6.05
N LEU A 305 2.12 7.57 -6.84
CA LEU A 305 2.57 7.16 -8.16
C LEU A 305 2.42 8.31 -9.15
N GLY A 306 3.44 8.47 -9.99
CA GLY A 306 3.58 9.58 -10.91
C GLY A 306 2.56 9.69 -12.05
N ASN A 307 3.01 10.31 -13.15
CA ASN A 307 2.16 10.75 -14.26
C ASN A 307 1.67 9.63 -15.20
N VAL A 308 2.04 8.38 -14.98
CA VAL A 308 1.66 7.24 -15.82
C VAL A 308 0.94 6.21 -14.97
N ALA A 309 -0.15 5.66 -15.53
CA ALA A 309 -0.86 4.57 -14.90
C ALA A 309 0.01 3.29 -14.84
N VAL A 310 -0.15 2.51 -13.79
CA VAL A 310 0.56 1.26 -13.59
C VAL A 310 -0.40 0.10 -13.87
N VAL A 311 -0.05 -0.73 -14.84
CA VAL A 311 -0.79 -1.96 -15.14
C VAL A 311 -0.41 -3.06 -14.15
N ALA A 312 -1.33 -4.01 -13.95
CA ALA A 312 -1.09 -5.20 -13.13
C ALA A 312 0.25 -5.88 -13.46
N GLY A 313 0.94 -6.37 -12.44
CA GLY A 313 2.24 -7.03 -12.63
C GLY A 313 3.00 -7.29 -11.34
N THR A 314 4.16 -7.93 -11.50
CA THR A 314 5.07 -8.36 -10.42
C THR A 314 6.36 -7.52 -10.40
N GLY A 315 7.18 -7.73 -9.36
CA GLY A 315 8.51 -7.12 -9.27
C GLY A 315 8.50 -5.60 -9.14
N ARG A 316 7.43 -5.03 -8.55
CA ARG A 316 7.36 -3.61 -8.22
C ARG A 316 8.14 -3.38 -6.93
N GLN A 317 9.03 -2.39 -6.93
CA GLN A 317 9.90 -2.16 -5.78
C GLN A 317 10.25 -0.69 -5.60
N PHE A 318 10.37 -0.29 -4.34
CA PHE A 318 11.03 0.94 -3.93
C PHE A 318 11.78 0.74 -2.61
N THR A 319 12.74 1.62 -2.31
CA THR A 319 13.50 1.59 -1.06
C THR A 319 13.13 2.79 -0.21
N LEU A 320 12.90 2.56 1.09
CA LEU A 320 12.73 3.58 2.12
C LEU A 320 14.01 3.66 2.96
N ASP A 321 14.76 4.74 2.88
CA ASP A 321 15.98 4.97 3.65
C ASP A 321 15.69 5.80 4.89
N GLY A 322 16.53 5.72 5.93
CA GLY A 322 16.42 6.58 7.11
C GLY A 322 15.43 6.07 8.16
N ILE A 323 15.14 4.77 8.17
CA ILE A 323 14.26 4.11 9.13
C ILE A 323 15.08 3.64 10.33
N VAL A 324 14.69 3.96 11.55
CA VAL A 324 15.33 3.42 12.76
C VAL A 324 14.64 2.12 13.17
N ASN A 325 15.42 1.05 13.28
CA ASN A 325 14.90 -0.22 13.81
C ASN A 325 14.52 -0.08 15.30
N PRO A 326 13.45 -0.73 15.75
CA PRO A 326 13.14 -0.86 17.18
C PRO A 326 14.21 -1.67 17.90
N GLY A 327 14.07 -1.86 19.22
CA GLY A 327 14.86 -2.86 19.94
C GLY A 327 14.60 -4.28 19.45
N SER A 328 15.41 -5.21 19.97
CA SER A 328 15.42 -6.61 19.53
C SER A 328 14.11 -7.34 19.83
N SER A 329 13.63 -8.12 18.85
CA SER A 329 12.46 -9.00 18.97
C SER A 329 12.78 -10.31 19.70
N CYS A 330 14.06 -10.61 19.90
CA CYS A 330 14.56 -11.81 20.53
C CYS A 330 15.86 -11.54 21.29
N GLY A 331 16.28 -12.47 22.14
CA GLY A 331 17.51 -12.37 22.93
C GLY A 331 18.81 -12.67 22.17
N GLU A 332 18.81 -12.64 20.84
CA GLU A 332 19.91 -13.13 19.99
C GLU A 332 20.75 -11.98 19.38
N TYR A 333 22.01 -12.30 19.05
CA TYR A 333 22.93 -11.41 18.33
C TYR A 333 23.04 -11.73 16.82
N ILE A 334 22.49 -12.87 16.40
CA ILE A 334 22.60 -13.42 15.05
C ILE A 334 21.18 -13.62 14.51
N VAL A 335 20.90 -13.05 13.33
CA VAL A 335 19.53 -12.96 12.78
C VAL A 335 18.94 -14.34 12.51
N GLU A 336 19.76 -15.29 12.07
CA GLU A 336 19.35 -16.67 11.77
C GLU A 336 18.85 -17.44 13.00
N TYR A 337 19.21 -16.99 14.22
CA TYR A 337 18.74 -17.59 15.47
C TYR A 337 17.51 -16.88 16.02
N CYS A 338 17.13 -15.74 15.45
CA CYS A 338 15.98 -14.95 15.86
C CYS A 338 14.71 -15.43 15.16
N THR A 339 13.95 -16.32 15.80
CA THR A 339 12.67 -16.82 15.26
C THR A 339 11.49 -15.90 15.54
N THR A 340 11.61 -15.03 16.56
CA THR A 340 10.59 -14.03 16.89
C THR A 340 10.74 -12.84 15.97
N THR A 341 9.65 -12.48 15.30
CA THR A 341 9.55 -11.26 14.50
C THR A 341 8.68 -10.24 15.21
N TRP A 342 8.85 -8.97 14.86
CA TRP A 342 7.89 -7.95 15.27
C TRP A 342 6.55 -8.09 14.55
N GLU A 343 5.62 -7.19 14.89
CA GLU A 343 4.28 -7.19 14.31
C GLU A 343 4.32 -7.08 12.78
N THR A 344 3.24 -7.52 12.12
CA THR A 344 3.16 -7.48 10.66
C THR A 344 3.13 -6.04 10.13
N TYR A 345 3.65 -5.86 8.93
CA TYR A 345 3.45 -4.64 8.16
C TYR A 345 2.12 -4.71 7.41
N THR A 346 1.61 -3.54 7.05
CA THR A 346 0.49 -3.43 6.10
C THR A 346 0.96 -2.70 4.84
N ILE A 347 0.65 -3.24 3.67
CA ILE A 347 0.78 -2.54 2.39
C ILE A 347 -0.61 -2.39 1.78
N SER A 348 -1.00 -1.17 1.45
CA SER A 348 -2.24 -0.89 0.74
C SER A 348 -2.00 -0.03 -0.49
N ILE A 349 -2.85 -0.19 -1.49
CA ILE A 349 -2.85 0.59 -2.72
C ILE A 349 -4.19 1.33 -2.80
N THR A 350 -4.15 2.64 -2.89
CA THR A 350 -5.34 3.51 -2.88
C THR A 350 -5.38 4.45 -4.08
N ASP A 351 -6.55 5.04 -4.35
CA ASP A 351 -6.67 6.20 -5.24
C ASP A 351 -6.28 7.50 -4.52
N SER A 352 -6.41 8.65 -5.20
CA SER A 352 -6.05 9.94 -4.63
C SER A 352 -6.94 10.38 -3.46
N GLY A 353 -8.10 9.74 -3.29
CA GLY A 353 -9.06 9.97 -2.20
C GLY A 353 -8.95 8.98 -1.05
N GLY A 354 -8.03 8.00 -1.13
CA GLY A 354 -7.84 6.98 -0.10
C GLY A 354 -8.74 5.75 -0.24
N ASN A 355 -9.49 5.61 -1.34
CA ASN A 355 -10.28 4.39 -1.58
C ASN A 355 -9.35 3.25 -2.02
N LEU A 356 -9.59 2.03 -1.53
CA LEU A 356 -8.70 0.88 -1.73
C LEU A 356 -8.85 0.23 -3.10
N PHE A 357 -7.73 -0.11 -3.73
CA PHE A 357 -7.67 -1.12 -4.79
C PHE A 357 -7.37 -2.49 -4.18
N GLU A 358 -6.22 -2.58 -3.51
CA GLU A 358 -5.68 -3.81 -2.95
C GLU A 358 -5.06 -3.55 -1.57
N GLU A 359 -5.11 -4.53 -0.67
CA GLU A 359 -4.43 -4.47 0.62
C GLU A 359 -3.82 -5.82 1.02
N SER A 360 -2.68 -5.79 1.71
CA SER A 360 -2.14 -6.92 2.47
C SER A 360 -1.83 -6.46 3.89
N THR A 361 -2.54 -7.03 4.88
CA THR A 361 -2.32 -6.80 6.32
C THR A 361 -1.44 -7.89 6.96
N THR A 362 -0.96 -8.83 6.15
CA THR A 362 -0.22 -10.02 6.59
C THR A 362 1.20 -10.04 6.05
N VAL A 363 1.77 -8.87 5.71
CA VAL A 363 3.17 -8.78 5.31
C VAL A 363 4.02 -9.15 6.52
N PRO A 364 4.83 -10.21 6.46
CA PRO A 364 5.55 -10.71 7.63
C PRO A 364 6.41 -9.64 8.29
N GLY A 365 6.41 -9.62 9.62
CA GLY A 365 7.29 -8.74 10.39
C GLY A 365 8.76 -9.11 10.21
N THR A 366 9.63 -8.22 10.67
CA THR A 366 11.09 -8.41 10.58
C THR A 366 11.65 -8.92 11.91
N PRO A 367 12.55 -9.93 11.92
CA PRO A 367 13.32 -10.28 13.11
C PRO A 367 14.36 -9.19 13.39
N ILE A 368 14.43 -8.66 14.61
CA ILE A 368 15.43 -7.66 14.98
C ILE A 368 16.29 -8.23 16.10
N VAL A 369 17.60 -8.23 15.89
CA VAL A 369 18.58 -8.73 16.86
C VAL A 369 19.24 -7.57 17.61
N LYS A 370 19.69 -7.86 18.82
CA LYS A 370 20.52 -6.91 19.57
C LYS A 370 21.95 -6.96 19.05
N LYS A 371 22.71 -5.93 19.38
CA LYS A 371 24.11 -5.80 19.00
C LYS A 371 25.01 -5.85 20.24
N PRO A 372 26.25 -6.37 20.15
CA PRO A 372 27.21 -6.21 21.23
C PRO A 372 27.54 -4.73 21.41
N LEU A 373 27.53 -4.26 22.66
CA LEU A 373 28.02 -2.93 22.99
C LEU A 373 29.52 -2.86 22.66
N THR A 374 29.94 -1.90 21.84
CA THR A 374 31.33 -1.83 21.35
C THR A 374 32.33 -1.45 22.44
N TYR A 375 31.87 -0.68 23.42
CA TYR A 375 32.63 -0.36 24.62
C TYR A 375 31.68 -0.07 25.76
N GLY A 376 31.98 -0.63 26.93
CA GLY A 376 31.31 -0.31 28.17
C GLY A 376 32.28 -0.41 29.33
N ARG A 377 32.16 0.51 30.28
CA ARG A 377 32.97 0.53 31.49
C ARG A 377 32.13 1.04 32.65
N VAL A 378 32.18 0.33 33.77
CA VAL A 378 31.56 0.76 35.03
C VAL A 378 32.65 1.00 36.08
N ARG A 379 32.65 2.19 36.70
CA ARG A 379 33.67 2.62 37.65
C ARG A 379 33.04 3.20 38.92
N PRO A 380 33.10 2.49 40.06
CA PRO A 380 32.85 3.08 41.36
C PRO A 380 33.87 4.19 41.67
N VAL A 381 33.41 5.31 42.23
CA VAL A 381 34.26 6.45 42.60
C VAL A 381 35.16 6.08 43.78
N LEU A 382 34.58 5.48 44.82
CA LEU A 382 35.31 4.88 45.93
C LEU A 382 35.53 3.38 45.68
N LYS A 383 36.65 2.87 46.18
CA LYS A 383 37.06 1.45 46.00
C LYS A 383 37.21 0.71 47.32
N THR A 384 36.90 1.37 48.43
CA THR A 384 36.91 0.76 49.75
C THR A 384 35.72 -0.20 49.84
N PRO A 385 35.90 -1.47 50.23
CA PRO A 385 34.80 -2.43 50.32
C PRO A 385 33.63 -1.93 51.18
N ASN A 386 32.41 -2.37 50.86
CA ASN A 386 31.19 -2.05 51.61
C ASN A 386 30.96 -0.55 51.88
N THR A 387 31.42 0.32 50.98
CA THR A 387 31.34 1.77 51.13
C THR A 387 30.31 2.36 50.16
N LEU A 388 29.43 3.22 50.69
CA LEU A 388 28.49 3.99 49.88
C LEU A 388 29.26 4.94 48.95
N THR A 389 28.93 4.90 47.67
CA THR A 389 29.62 5.63 46.62
C THR A 389 28.70 5.93 45.43
N GLN A 390 29.31 6.48 44.39
CA GLN A 390 28.70 6.66 43.08
C GLN A 390 29.41 5.76 42.08
N ALA A 391 28.72 5.38 41.00
CA ALA A 391 29.30 4.60 39.91
C ALA A 391 29.13 5.33 38.57
N THR A 392 30.24 5.59 37.90
CA THR A 392 30.25 6.15 36.55
C THR A 392 30.18 5.03 35.53
N VAL A 393 29.18 5.07 34.65
CA VAL A 393 29.02 4.20 33.49
C VAL A 393 29.42 4.99 32.26
N THR A 394 30.35 4.47 31.48
CA THR A 394 30.78 5.05 30.20
C THR A 394 30.57 4.02 29.10
N ILE A 395 29.92 4.43 28.01
CA ILE A 395 29.63 3.55 26.86
C ILE A 395 29.95 4.22 25.52
N ASN A 396 30.16 3.39 24.50
CA ASN A 396 30.00 3.79 23.11
C ASN A 396 28.76 3.10 22.57
N THR A 397 27.88 3.86 21.92
CA THR A 397 26.67 3.34 21.28
C THR A 397 26.78 3.53 19.79
N GLU A 398 26.44 2.50 19.02
CA GLU A 398 26.26 2.59 17.58
C GLU A 398 24.77 2.67 17.19
N ALA A 399 23.87 2.54 18.17
CA ALA A 399 22.43 2.67 18.02
C ALA A 399 21.95 4.08 18.36
N VAL A 400 20.83 4.49 17.74
CA VAL A 400 20.05 5.63 18.21
C VAL A 400 19.30 5.19 19.47
N ILE A 401 19.49 5.91 20.58
CA ILE A 401 18.69 5.72 21.80
C ILE A 401 17.54 6.72 21.76
N PRO A 402 16.29 6.30 21.50
CA PRO A 402 15.18 7.22 21.33
C PRO A 402 14.80 7.90 22.65
N ILE A 403 14.02 8.98 22.56
CA ILE A 403 13.27 9.51 23.72
C ILE A 403 12.45 8.37 24.33
N ASP A 404 12.37 8.35 25.66
CA ASP A 404 11.76 7.30 26.48
C ASP A 404 12.49 5.94 26.45
N GLY A 405 13.53 5.78 25.63
CA GLY A 405 14.50 4.69 25.74
C GLY A 405 15.34 4.79 27.00
N SER A 406 16.23 3.83 27.24
CA SER A 406 17.07 3.82 28.44
C SER A 406 18.50 3.36 28.25
N ILE A 407 19.36 3.76 29.19
CA ILE A 407 20.68 3.18 29.43
C ILE A 407 20.63 2.50 30.78
N ASP A 408 20.92 1.20 30.80
CA ASP A 408 20.83 0.39 32.02
C ASP A 408 22.19 -0.17 32.41
N VAL A 409 22.40 -0.30 33.70
CA VAL A 409 23.50 -1.05 34.29
C VAL A 409 22.95 -2.02 35.34
N VAL A 410 23.36 -3.28 35.25
CA VAL A 410 23.15 -4.27 36.30
C VAL A 410 24.45 -4.45 37.04
N PHE A 411 24.43 -4.16 38.34
CA PHE A 411 25.55 -4.42 39.23
C PHE A 411 25.61 -5.92 39.55
N PRO A 412 26.82 -6.52 39.63
CA PRO A 412 26.97 -7.92 40.00
C PRO A 412 26.55 -8.15 41.48
N ALA A 413 26.41 -9.42 41.84
CA ALA A 413 26.13 -9.80 43.22
C ALA A 413 27.16 -9.19 44.19
N ASP A 414 26.74 -8.98 45.45
CA ASP A 414 27.51 -8.33 46.52
C ASP A 414 27.61 -6.79 46.43
N TYR A 415 27.28 -6.18 45.29
CA TYR A 415 26.90 -4.76 45.29
C TYR A 415 25.54 -4.56 45.94
N SER A 416 25.27 -3.34 46.41
CA SER A 416 23.90 -2.92 46.72
C SER A 416 23.57 -1.58 46.07
N VAL A 417 22.31 -1.43 45.68
CA VAL A 417 21.75 -0.19 45.12
C VAL A 417 20.65 0.28 46.05
N ASN A 418 20.73 1.51 46.55
CA ASN A 418 19.61 2.09 47.28
C ASN A 418 18.56 2.62 46.28
N ALA A 419 17.63 1.75 45.91
CA ALA A 419 16.65 2.03 44.87
C ALA A 419 15.76 3.26 45.17
N ALA A 420 15.56 3.62 46.44
CA ALA A 420 14.69 4.73 46.83
C ALA A 420 15.31 6.12 46.61
N SER A 421 16.63 6.22 46.47
CA SER A 421 17.33 7.50 46.36
C SER A 421 18.30 7.61 45.19
N ALA A 422 18.51 6.53 44.43
CA ALA A 422 19.41 6.54 43.28
C ALA A 422 19.04 7.65 42.28
N THR A 423 20.03 8.48 41.95
CA THR A 423 19.91 9.59 41.00
C THR A 423 21.00 9.52 39.94
N ALA A 424 20.81 10.25 38.84
CA ALA A 424 21.77 10.42 37.77
C ALA A 424 22.40 11.81 37.82
N SER A 425 23.71 11.88 37.56
CA SER A 425 24.47 13.12 37.48
C SER A 425 25.59 13.00 36.46
N SER A 426 26.30 14.11 36.22
CA SER A 426 27.50 14.14 35.35
C SER A 426 27.25 13.57 33.94
N LEU A 427 26.11 13.95 33.36
CA LEU A 427 25.69 13.51 32.03
C LEU A 427 26.62 14.10 30.96
N VAL A 428 27.27 13.23 30.17
CA VAL A 428 28.13 13.58 29.04
C VAL A 428 27.58 12.92 27.79
N GLY A 429 27.28 13.72 26.76
CA GLY A 429 26.64 13.25 25.52
C GLY A 429 25.20 12.77 25.69
N ILE A 430 24.62 12.94 26.89
CA ILE A 430 23.24 12.60 27.24
C ILE A 430 22.47 13.90 27.48
N PRO A 431 21.24 14.06 26.95
CA PRO A 431 20.45 15.27 27.17
C PRO A 431 20.22 15.55 28.66
N ALA A 432 20.38 16.80 29.08
CA ALA A 432 20.26 17.21 30.47
C ALA A 432 18.85 17.01 31.08
N ALA A 433 17.83 16.86 30.23
CA ALA A 433 16.47 16.54 30.65
C ALA A 433 16.31 15.07 31.13
N SER A 434 17.29 14.21 30.87
CA SER A 434 17.29 12.81 31.29
C SER A 434 17.60 12.72 32.78
N THR A 435 16.59 12.89 33.63
CA THR A 435 16.73 12.89 35.10
C THR A 435 16.03 11.71 35.77
N ALA A 436 15.18 10.99 35.04
CA ALA A 436 14.41 9.88 35.58
C ALA A 436 15.31 8.63 35.70
N VAL A 437 15.55 8.23 36.95
CA VAL A 437 16.27 7.00 37.29
C VAL A 437 15.30 6.00 37.90
N ILE A 438 15.33 4.78 37.40
CA ILE A 438 14.57 3.65 37.93
C ILE A 438 15.60 2.63 38.43
N ALA A 439 15.50 2.27 39.70
CA ALA A 439 16.36 1.25 40.29
C ALA A 439 15.49 0.10 40.82
N THR A 440 15.79 -1.12 40.39
CA THR A 440 15.07 -2.34 40.81
C THR A 440 16.07 -3.44 41.12
N GLY A 441 16.22 -3.77 42.41
CA GLY A 441 17.25 -4.72 42.85
C GLY A 441 18.65 -4.20 42.57
N LEU A 442 19.37 -4.84 41.65
CA LEU A 442 20.72 -4.46 41.22
C LEU A 442 20.76 -3.74 39.86
N GLU A 443 19.62 -3.57 39.19
CA GLU A 443 19.52 -2.83 37.93
C GLU A 443 19.21 -1.36 38.19
N VAL A 444 19.95 -0.47 37.54
CA VAL A 444 19.73 0.97 37.53
C VAL A 444 19.62 1.43 36.08
N SER A 445 18.51 2.08 35.77
CA SER A 445 18.15 2.54 34.43
C SER A 445 18.00 4.05 34.43
N LEU A 446 18.62 4.72 33.45
CA LEU A 446 18.34 6.11 33.12
C LEU A 446 17.39 6.16 31.92
N THR A 447 16.23 6.79 32.07
CA THR A 447 15.34 7.09 30.94
C THR A 447 15.81 8.34 30.21
N ILE A 448 15.90 8.24 28.87
CA ILE A 448 16.31 9.34 27.99
C ILE A 448 15.14 10.29 27.76
N ALA A 449 15.36 11.60 27.93
CA ALA A 449 14.34 12.61 27.75
C ALA A 449 14.86 13.85 27.01
N GLY A 450 13.95 14.63 26.41
CA GLY A 450 14.24 15.88 25.71
C GLY A 450 14.70 15.72 24.26
N ALA A 451 15.61 14.78 23.98
CA ALA A 451 16.04 14.45 22.63
C ALA A 451 16.57 13.01 22.55
N SER A 452 16.48 12.37 21.37
CA SER A 452 17.14 11.09 21.11
C SER A 452 18.67 11.26 21.09
N ILE A 453 19.39 10.23 21.56
CA ILE A 453 20.86 10.18 21.50
C ILE A 453 21.26 9.52 20.18
N SER A 454 22.07 10.22 19.39
CA SER A 454 22.67 9.66 18.16
C SER A 454 23.86 8.75 18.48
N PRO A 455 24.24 7.83 17.56
CA PRO A 455 25.45 7.02 17.69
C PRO A 455 26.66 7.87 18.06
N SER A 456 27.32 7.52 19.16
CA SER A 456 28.37 8.33 19.76
C SER A 456 29.28 7.53 20.68
N SER A 457 30.51 8.03 20.83
CA SER A 457 31.50 7.47 21.74
C SER A 457 31.64 8.31 23.01
N GLY A 458 31.90 7.66 24.15
CA GLY A 458 32.19 8.33 25.41
C GLY A 458 30.96 8.91 26.11
N LEU A 459 29.77 8.38 25.83
CA LEU A 459 28.58 8.68 26.63
C LEU A 459 28.86 8.31 28.08
N SER A 460 28.56 9.21 29.01
CA SER A 460 28.87 8.97 30.42
C SER A 460 27.75 9.45 31.33
N ILE A 461 27.47 8.67 32.36
CA ILE A 461 26.52 8.96 33.43
C ILE A 461 27.10 8.48 34.76
N THR A 462 26.84 9.22 35.83
CA THR A 462 27.19 8.80 37.20
C THR A 462 25.92 8.56 38.01
N PHE A 463 25.73 7.33 38.48
CA PHE A 463 24.65 6.94 39.37
C PHE A 463 25.05 7.08 40.85
N SER A 464 24.14 7.59 41.68
CA SER A 464 24.32 7.68 43.14
C SER A 464 23.88 6.42 43.88
N ASP A 465 24.22 6.39 45.16
CA ASP A 465 23.75 5.42 46.16
C ASP A 465 24.01 3.96 45.81
N ILE A 466 25.23 3.73 45.32
CA ILE A 466 25.78 2.41 45.05
C ILE A 466 26.73 2.06 46.19
N THR A 467 26.54 0.92 46.86
CA THR A 467 27.53 0.40 47.82
C THR A 467 28.46 -0.55 47.08
N THR A 468 29.76 -0.29 47.15
CA THR A 468 30.78 -1.20 46.63
C THR A 468 30.69 -2.56 47.33
N PRO A 469 31.09 -3.64 46.67
CA PRO A 469 30.96 -4.98 47.23
C PRO A 469 32.06 -5.27 48.25
N SER A 470 32.09 -6.50 48.77
CA SER A 470 33.21 -6.99 49.56
C SER A 470 34.48 -7.12 48.72
N ILE A 471 35.63 -7.27 49.38
CA ILE A 471 36.95 -7.36 48.72
C ILE A 471 37.12 -8.61 47.84
N MET A 472 36.27 -9.63 48.03
CA MET A 472 36.32 -10.91 47.32
C MET A 472 35.24 -11.04 46.24
N ALA A 473 34.49 -9.96 45.97
CA ALA A 473 33.40 -10.02 45.02
C ALA A 473 33.88 -10.26 43.59
N VAL A 474 33.14 -11.12 42.88
CA VAL A 474 33.36 -11.50 41.50
C VAL A 474 32.06 -11.33 40.71
N GLY A 475 32.18 -11.22 39.39
CA GLY A 475 31.03 -11.08 38.50
C GLY A 475 31.31 -10.05 37.41
N ASN A 476 30.30 -9.81 36.59
CA ASN A 476 30.36 -8.83 35.52
C ASN A 476 29.26 -7.80 35.70
N PHE A 477 29.55 -6.57 35.31
CA PHE A 477 28.50 -5.61 35.04
C PHE A 477 27.83 -5.96 33.72
N ILE A 478 26.52 -5.81 33.68
CA ILE A 478 25.76 -5.85 32.44
C ILE A 478 25.39 -4.42 32.10
N VAL A 479 25.65 -3.99 30.87
CA VAL A 479 25.21 -2.67 30.39
C VAL A 479 24.40 -2.83 29.13
N ARG A 480 23.28 -2.12 29.04
CA ARG A 480 22.32 -2.20 27.94
C ARG A 480 21.89 -0.81 27.49
N THR A 481 21.52 -0.72 26.22
CA THR A 481 20.66 0.36 25.71
C THR A 481 19.32 -0.24 25.30
N ARG A 482 18.22 0.46 25.56
CA ARG A 482 16.85 0.01 25.23
C ARG A 482 16.08 1.04 24.42
N ASP A 483 15.15 0.54 23.61
CA ASP A 483 14.13 1.37 22.96
C ASP A 483 13.09 1.87 23.98
N ALA A 484 12.17 2.74 23.51
CA ALA A 484 11.11 3.32 24.34
C ALA A 484 10.11 2.30 24.91
N LEU A 485 10.11 1.06 24.39
CA LEU A 485 9.27 -0.04 24.84
C LEU A 485 10.03 -1.03 25.73
N GLY A 486 11.29 -0.72 26.08
CA GLY A 486 12.13 -1.54 26.94
C GLY A 486 12.81 -2.74 26.26
N ASN A 487 12.81 -2.81 24.93
CA ASN A 487 13.50 -3.89 24.20
C ASN A 487 14.98 -3.53 24.01
N ILE A 488 15.87 -4.51 24.17
CA ILE A 488 17.32 -4.31 24.15
C ILE A 488 17.78 -3.99 22.72
N MET A 489 18.56 -2.93 22.54
CA MET A 489 19.22 -2.60 21.26
C MET A 489 20.68 -3.04 21.28
N GLU A 490 21.40 -2.66 22.33
CA GLU A 490 22.78 -3.07 22.56
C GLU A 490 22.95 -3.67 23.95
N GLU A 491 23.87 -4.63 24.08
CA GLU A 491 24.18 -5.26 25.36
C GLU A 491 25.66 -5.66 25.44
N SER A 492 26.23 -5.53 26.64
CA SER A 492 27.41 -6.28 27.04
C SER A 492 27.17 -6.95 28.39
N LEU A 493 27.47 -8.26 28.45
CA LEU A 493 27.30 -9.11 29.64
C LEU A 493 28.61 -9.32 30.41
N THR A 494 29.72 -8.79 29.89
CA THR A 494 31.08 -9.16 30.30
C THR A 494 31.93 -7.96 30.69
N ILE A 495 31.30 -6.84 31.07
CA ILE A 495 32.06 -5.68 31.53
C ILE A 495 32.67 -6.02 32.89
N GLY A 496 33.97 -6.25 32.92
CA GLY A 496 34.72 -6.46 34.15
C GLY A 496 34.76 -5.20 35.01
N GLY A 497 35.01 -5.38 36.31
CA GLY A 497 35.30 -4.24 37.19
C GLY A 497 36.58 -3.51 36.79
N GLU A 498 36.73 -2.27 37.25
CA GLU A 498 37.93 -1.46 36.95
C GLU A 498 39.23 -2.23 37.27
N GLY A 499 39.22 -3.11 38.28
CA GLY A 499 40.37 -3.95 38.61
C GLY A 499 40.80 -4.94 37.52
N CYS A 500 39.86 -5.39 36.69
CA CYS A 500 40.03 -6.51 35.75
C CYS A 500 40.69 -6.12 34.44
N THR A 501 40.41 -4.93 33.94
CA THR A 501 41.10 -4.38 32.77
C THR A 501 42.60 -4.21 33.04
N TYR A 502 43.00 -3.86 34.28
CA TYR A 502 44.42 -3.73 34.63
C TYR A 502 45.15 -5.08 34.72
N VAL A 503 44.40 -6.19 34.85
CA VAL A 503 44.96 -7.54 34.88
C VAL A 503 44.63 -8.35 33.63
N ASN A 504 44.32 -7.65 32.52
CA ASN A 504 43.99 -8.25 31.22
C ASN A 504 42.93 -9.36 31.34
N ASP A 505 41.93 -9.14 32.19
CA ASP A 505 40.86 -10.11 32.48
C ASP A 505 41.39 -11.51 32.78
N CYS A 506 42.48 -11.57 33.56
CA CYS A 506 43.16 -12.80 33.96
C CYS A 506 43.57 -13.69 32.78
N ASN A 507 43.84 -13.08 31.61
CA ASN A 507 44.18 -13.76 30.36
C ASN A 507 43.15 -14.82 29.93
N GLY A 508 41.90 -14.73 30.40
CA GLY A 508 40.86 -15.73 30.13
C GLY A 508 41.01 -17.06 30.89
N HIS A 509 41.89 -17.13 31.88
CA HIS A 509 42.20 -18.36 32.67
C HIS A 509 41.96 -18.18 34.17
N GLY A 510 41.11 -17.23 34.54
CA GLY A 510 40.74 -16.98 35.93
C GLY A 510 39.61 -15.98 36.06
N THR A 511 39.13 -15.85 37.29
CA THR A 511 38.11 -14.87 37.67
C THR A 511 38.76 -13.68 38.35
N CYS A 512 38.56 -12.48 37.81
CA CYS A 512 39.04 -11.26 38.43
C CYS A 512 38.10 -10.76 39.54
N THR A 513 38.67 -10.36 40.67
CA THR A 513 37.96 -9.66 41.75
C THR A 513 37.64 -8.21 41.35
N LEU A 514 36.41 -7.75 41.62
CA LEU A 514 35.91 -6.46 41.14
C LEU A 514 36.64 -5.23 41.70
N LEU A 515 37.21 -5.33 42.91
CA LEU A 515 37.89 -4.23 43.61
C LEU A 515 39.41 -4.39 43.73
N SER A 516 39.94 -5.60 43.87
CA SER A 516 41.31 -5.83 44.39
C SER A 516 42.39 -6.06 43.32
N LYS A 517 42.10 -5.87 42.02
CA LYS A 517 43.06 -6.13 40.90
C LYS A 517 43.73 -7.51 41.03
N ALA A 518 43.02 -8.48 41.60
CA ALA A 518 43.52 -9.83 41.81
C ALA A 518 42.80 -10.79 40.87
N CYS A 519 43.55 -11.77 40.38
CA CYS A 519 43.02 -12.88 39.61
C CYS A 519 42.93 -14.12 40.48
N ILE A 520 41.79 -14.79 40.46
CA ILE A 520 41.59 -16.11 41.01
C ILE A 520 41.68 -17.07 39.83
N CYS A 521 42.87 -17.63 39.59
CA CYS A 521 43.09 -18.50 38.43
C CYS A 521 42.32 -19.83 38.56
N ASP A 522 41.87 -20.35 37.42
CA ASP A 522 41.17 -21.63 37.38
C ASP A 522 42.14 -22.79 37.72
N SER A 523 41.60 -23.88 38.27
CA SER A 523 42.41 -25.05 38.60
C SER A 523 43.22 -25.57 37.39
N GLY A 524 44.53 -25.74 37.55
CA GLY A 524 45.47 -26.14 36.49
C GLY A 524 46.19 -24.99 35.78
N TRP A 525 45.92 -23.76 36.18
CA TRP A 525 46.58 -22.53 35.73
C TRP A 525 47.34 -21.85 36.88
N GLY A 526 48.11 -20.80 36.58
CA GLY A 526 49.11 -20.21 37.47
C GLY A 526 48.55 -19.72 38.80
N ALA A 527 49.43 -19.36 39.73
CA ALA A 527 48.96 -18.85 41.02
C ALA A 527 48.53 -17.37 40.93
N PRO A 528 47.57 -16.90 41.75
CA PRO A 528 47.26 -15.47 41.91
C PRO A 528 48.49 -14.59 42.27
N THR A 529 49.55 -15.22 42.76
CA THR A 529 50.84 -14.61 43.12
C THR A 529 51.89 -14.69 42.01
N ASP A 530 51.60 -15.34 40.87
CA ASP A 530 52.46 -15.36 39.69
C ASP A 530 52.38 -14.00 38.99
N VAL A 531 52.98 -13.00 39.62
CA VAL A 531 53.21 -11.67 39.06
C VAL A 531 54.57 -11.70 38.37
N THR A 532 54.58 -11.60 37.04
CA THR A 532 55.83 -11.35 36.33
C THR A 532 56.39 -10.00 36.80
N THR A 533 57.71 -9.86 36.89
CA THR A 533 58.41 -8.74 37.53
C THR A 533 58.13 -7.36 36.92
N TYR A 534 57.31 -7.29 35.86
CA TYR A 534 56.90 -6.08 35.17
C TYR A 534 55.44 -6.04 34.68
N ARG A 535 54.57 -7.02 35.01
CA ARG A 535 53.15 -7.02 34.57
C ARG A 535 52.21 -7.69 35.60
N SER A 536 50.93 -7.40 35.42
CA SER A 536 49.75 -7.95 36.12
C SER A 536 49.81 -9.47 36.41
N PRO A 537 49.06 -9.97 37.42
CA PRO A 537 48.96 -11.40 37.74
C PRO A 537 48.67 -12.24 36.48
N ASP A 538 49.45 -13.30 36.27
CA ASP A 538 49.44 -14.10 35.05
C ASP A 538 48.88 -15.50 35.30
N CYS A 539 47.60 -15.72 34.96
CA CYS A 539 47.00 -17.06 34.97
C CYS A 539 47.37 -17.89 33.72
N SER A 540 48.29 -17.46 32.85
CA SER A 540 48.61 -18.19 31.61
C SER A 540 49.62 -19.33 31.80
N THR A 541 50.33 -19.37 32.92
CA THR A 541 51.25 -20.46 33.25
C THR A 541 50.45 -21.70 33.66
N ARG A 542 50.54 -22.81 32.93
CA ARG A 542 49.97 -24.07 33.44
C ARG A 542 50.79 -24.55 34.63
N GLU A 543 50.14 -24.81 35.76
CA GLU A 543 50.74 -25.64 36.80
C GLU A 543 50.83 -27.08 36.25
N TYR A 544 52.00 -27.47 35.76
CA TYR A 544 52.30 -28.88 35.63
C TYR A 544 52.33 -29.45 37.04
N PHE A 545 51.29 -30.21 37.40
CA PHE A 545 51.36 -31.13 38.53
C PHE A 545 52.60 -32.00 38.35
N ALA A 546 53.67 -31.65 39.06
CA ALA A 546 54.79 -32.55 39.21
C ALA A 546 54.24 -33.77 39.97
N CYS A 547 54.01 -34.87 39.24
CA CYS A 547 53.98 -36.19 39.83
C CYS A 547 55.28 -36.40 40.61
N ILE A 548 55.29 -36.03 41.89
CA ILE A 548 56.27 -36.51 42.85
C ILE A 548 55.50 -37.01 44.07
N SER A 549 54.92 -38.20 43.91
CA SER A 549 54.90 -39.21 44.97
C SER A 549 54.69 -40.61 44.37
N ASP A 550 55.49 -40.96 43.35
CA ASP A 550 55.82 -42.37 43.10
C ASP A 550 56.96 -42.76 44.05
N LEU A 551 56.65 -42.96 45.33
CA LEU A 551 57.50 -43.73 46.24
C LEU A 551 56.73 -44.19 47.51
N SER A 552 55.53 -44.76 47.35
CA SER A 552 54.93 -45.58 48.41
C SER A 552 53.94 -46.68 47.96
N LEU A 553 53.70 -46.89 46.66
CA LEU A 553 52.75 -47.92 46.18
C LEU A 553 53.38 -49.11 45.45
N ALA A 554 54.71 -49.26 45.48
CA ALA A 554 55.43 -50.40 44.89
C ALA A 554 55.69 -51.56 45.88
N PHE A 555 54.96 -51.65 47.01
CA PHE A 555 55.13 -52.73 48.00
C PHE A 555 53.79 -53.23 48.57
N GLN A 556 52.76 -53.43 47.73
CA GLN A 556 51.53 -54.10 48.20
C GLN A 556 50.71 -54.79 47.08
N SER A 557 51.38 -55.40 46.09
CA SER A 557 50.68 -56.23 45.09
C SER A 557 51.49 -57.44 44.65
N LEU A 558 51.96 -58.22 45.63
CA LEU A 558 52.61 -59.51 45.40
C LEU A 558 52.14 -60.52 46.46
N THR A 559 50.82 -60.67 46.59
CA THR A 559 50.14 -61.84 47.20
C THR A 559 48.65 -61.70 46.98
N SER A 560 48.15 -62.24 45.86
CA SER A 560 46.87 -62.99 45.74
C SER A 560 46.43 -63.03 44.28
N LEU A 561 47.26 -63.69 43.48
CA LEU A 561 46.80 -64.50 42.37
C LEU A 561 46.13 -65.73 43.00
N PHE A 562 44.80 -65.85 42.98
CA PHE A 562 44.04 -67.12 42.88
C PHE A 562 42.53 -66.86 43.00
N PHE A 563 41.75 -67.46 42.08
CA PHE A 563 40.28 -67.48 41.90
C PHE A 563 39.65 -66.32 41.09
N MET A 564 39.37 -66.48 39.78
CA MET A 564 38.21 -67.17 39.15
C MET A 564 36.91 -66.36 39.39
N ILE A 565 36.19 -65.80 38.40
CA ILE A 565 35.20 -66.46 37.53
C ILE A 565 34.66 -65.45 36.46
N TYR A 566 34.66 -65.88 35.18
CA TYR A 566 33.71 -65.62 34.06
C TYR A 566 32.58 -64.55 34.18
N ARG A 567 32.41 -63.66 33.18
CA ARG A 567 31.54 -63.83 31.97
C ARG A 567 31.43 -62.56 31.08
N ARG A 568 31.37 -62.80 29.76
CA ARG A 568 31.02 -61.91 28.63
C ARG A 568 29.67 -61.19 28.79
N VAL A 569 29.51 -59.97 28.23
CA VAL A 569 28.41 -59.59 27.30
C VAL A 569 28.86 -58.47 26.33
N SER A 570 28.37 -58.59 25.09
CA SER A 570 28.60 -57.87 23.84
C SER A 570 28.24 -56.37 23.78
N PHE A 571 28.92 -55.64 22.89
CA PHE A 571 28.46 -54.37 22.29
C PHE A 571 27.85 -54.63 20.91
N ARG A 572 26.72 -54.00 20.60
CA ARG A 572 26.01 -54.03 19.31
C ARG A 572 26.06 -52.62 18.71
N PHE A 573 26.67 -52.48 17.54
CA PHE A 573 26.60 -51.28 16.71
C PHE A 573 25.35 -51.33 15.83
N LEU A 574 24.61 -50.22 15.74
CA LEU A 574 23.55 -50.02 14.76
C LEU A 574 24.05 -49.01 13.72
N VAL A 575 24.05 -49.44 12.46
CA VAL A 575 24.29 -48.63 11.27
C VAL A 575 22.94 -48.54 10.57
N GLU A 576 22.45 -47.33 10.33
CA GLU A 576 21.22 -47.11 9.57
C GLU A 576 21.58 -46.52 8.19
N ARG A 577 21.07 -47.18 7.15
CA ARG A 577 21.32 -46.93 5.73
C ARG A 577 20.04 -46.38 5.11
N HIS A 578 20.16 -45.32 4.32
CA HIS A 578 19.12 -44.85 3.41
C HIS A 578 18.91 -45.81 2.23
N SER A 579 17.63 -46.05 1.87
CA SER A 579 17.12 -45.99 0.49
C SER A 579 15.60 -46.24 0.46
N HIS A 580 14.84 -45.21 0.10
CA HIS A 580 13.85 -45.23 -1.00
C HIS A 580 13.51 -43.80 -1.42
#